data_AF-A0A7Z9LYH0-F1
#
_entry.id   AF-A0A7Z9LYH0-F1
#
_cell.length_a   1.000
_cell.length_b   1.000
_cell.length_c   1.000
_cell.angle_alpha   90.00
_cell.angle_beta   90.00
_cell.angle_gamma   90.00
#
_symmetry.space_group_name_H-M   'P 1'
#
loop_
_entity.id
_entity.type
_entity.pdbx_description
1 polymer ?
#
loop_
_entity_poly.entity_id
_entity_poly.type
_entity_poly.pdbx_seq_one_letter_code
_entity_poly.pdbx_strand_id
1 'polypeptide(L)'
;RTDDFDRSKCKAHAEDSITAYPELKCMVGLFAYNPPQMLEATKNADKLGEIRIVGFDEDSTTLRAIADGTCYGTVVQNPFEYGYQSVKILTQVARGEIDLADMDDFIDIPARKIVKGNVMEFWTELNQLTGEEPPTASK
;
A
#
# COMPACT_ATOMS: atom_id res chain seq x y z
N ARG A 1 10.21 12.43 -14.62
CA ARG A 1 11.36 11.50 -14.72
C ARG A 1 10.95 10.21 -14.03
N THR A 2 11.32 9.05 -14.55
CA THR A 2 11.10 7.75 -13.89
C THR A 2 12.30 7.41 -13.01
N ASP A 3 12.07 6.70 -11.91
CA ASP A 3 13.12 6.18 -11.03
C ASP A 3 13.62 4.79 -11.49
N ASP A 4 12.96 4.17 -12.48
CA ASP A 4 13.33 2.86 -13.05
C ASP A 4 13.49 1.75 -12.00
N PHE A 5 12.64 1.76 -10.96
CA PHE A 5 12.71 0.84 -9.81
C PHE A 5 13.98 0.99 -8.94
N ASP A 6 14.75 2.06 -9.14
CA ASP A 6 15.91 2.40 -8.31
C ASP A 6 15.46 3.24 -7.10
N ARG A 7 15.61 2.67 -5.91
CA ARG A 7 15.23 3.31 -4.64
C ARG A 7 16.02 4.60 -4.38
N SER A 8 17.30 4.63 -4.75
CA SER A 8 18.14 5.82 -4.57
C SER A 8 17.70 6.95 -5.50
N LYS A 9 17.36 6.64 -6.75
CA LYS A 9 16.76 7.62 -7.67
C LYS A 9 15.40 8.12 -7.18
N CYS A 10 14.56 7.23 -6.66
CA CYS A 10 13.27 7.59 -6.08
C CYS A 10 13.43 8.60 -4.94
N LYS A 11 14.34 8.33 -3.98
CA LYS A 11 14.66 9.25 -2.90
C LYS A 11 15.20 10.58 -3.42
N ALA A 12 16.16 10.55 -4.36
CA ALA A 12 16.71 11.76 -4.95
C ALA A 12 15.64 12.62 -5.64
N HIS A 13 14.68 12.01 -6.36
CA HIS A 13 13.56 12.74 -6.96
C HIS A 13 12.64 13.38 -5.91
N ALA A 14 12.43 12.73 -4.76
CA ALA A 14 11.67 13.32 -3.67
C ALA A 14 12.41 14.51 -3.04
N GLU A 15 13.71 14.38 -2.78
CA GLU A 15 14.58 15.47 -2.27
C GLU A 15 14.64 16.67 -3.24
N ASP A 16 14.81 16.39 -4.53
CA ASP A 16 14.75 17.39 -5.60
C ASP A 16 13.41 18.13 -5.61
N SER A 17 12.30 17.38 -5.47
CA SER A 17 10.95 17.96 -5.47
C SER A 17 10.70 18.84 -4.25
N ILE A 18 11.15 18.41 -3.06
CA ILE A 18 11.06 19.20 -1.82
C ILE A 18 11.83 20.53 -1.95
N THR A 19 12.99 20.49 -2.60
CA THR A 19 13.85 21.67 -2.81
C THR A 19 13.28 22.60 -3.87
N ALA A 20 12.79 22.05 -4.98
CA ALA A 20 12.30 22.82 -6.13
C ALA A 20 10.94 23.47 -5.87
N TYR A 21 10.10 22.87 -5.01
CA TYR A 21 8.74 23.33 -4.75
C TYR A 21 8.53 23.58 -3.24
N PRO A 22 8.88 24.76 -2.71
CA PRO A 22 8.72 25.08 -1.29
C PRO A 22 7.28 24.93 -0.76
N GLU A 23 6.29 25.09 -1.64
CA GLU A 23 4.86 24.94 -1.38
C GLU A 23 4.33 23.51 -1.47
N LEU A 24 5.17 22.52 -1.81
CA LEU A 24 4.78 21.11 -1.94
C LEU A 24 4.00 20.63 -0.73
N LYS A 25 2.77 20.13 -0.95
CA LYS A 25 1.87 19.66 0.13
C LYS A 25 1.63 18.17 0.14
N CYS A 26 1.89 17.47 -0.96
CA CYS A 26 1.59 16.05 -1.08
C CYS A 26 2.56 15.35 -2.03
N MET A 27 2.97 14.14 -1.68
CA MET A 27 3.62 13.19 -2.57
C MET A 27 2.84 11.88 -2.60
N VAL A 28 2.74 11.27 -3.77
CA VAL A 28 2.02 10.01 -3.99
C VAL A 28 3.00 8.97 -4.53
N GLY A 29 3.25 7.91 -3.76
CA GLY A 29 4.09 6.79 -4.17
C GLY A 29 3.26 5.70 -4.84
N LEU A 30 3.62 5.31 -6.06
CA LEU A 30 2.80 4.41 -6.90
C LEU A 30 3.18 2.93 -6.79
N PHE A 31 4.32 2.63 -6.18
CA PHE A 31 4.78 1.29 -5.84
C PHE A 31 5.14 1.22 -4.35
N ALA A 32 5.04 0.04 -3.75
CA ALA A 32 5.39 -0.23 -2.35
C ALA A 32 6.67 0.46 -1.86
N TYR A 33 7.70 0.56 -2.70
CA TYR A 33 8.99 1.15 -2.30
C TYR A 33 9.00 2.68 -2.33
N ASN A 34 8.08 3.36 -3.01
CA ASN A 34 8.10 4.82 -3.13
C ASN A 34 7.79 5.53 -1.79
N PRO A 35 6.72 5.19 -1.03
CA PRO A 35 6.41 5.90 0.20
C PRO A 35 7.54 5.85 1.25
N PRO A 36 8.24 4.72 1.48
CA PRO A 36 9.41 4.69 2.36
C PRO A 36 10.52 5.67 1.95
N GLN A 37 10.80 5.81 0.65
CA GLN A 37 11.82 6.76 0.18
C GLN A 37 11.36 8.22 0.34
N MET A 38 10.07 8.50 0.13
CA MET A 38 9.48 9.82 0.36
C MET A 38 9.48 10.19 1.85
N LEU A 39 9.21 9.24 2.73
CA LEU A 39 9.29 9.41 4.19
C LEU A 39 10.73 9.73 4.63
N GLU A 40 11.72 9.05 4.06
CA GLU A 40 13.13 9.34 4.34
C GLU A 40 13.54 10.72 3.83
N ALA A 41 13.17 11.09 2.60
CA ALA A 41 13.45 12.41 2.03
C ALA A 41 12.81 13.55 2.85
N THR A 42 11.55 13.40 3.25
CA THR A 42 10.86 14.39 4.10
C THR A 42 11.48 14.48 5.49
N LYS A 43 11.92 13.37 6.06
CA LYS A 43 12.66 13.36 7.33
C LYS A 43 14.01 14.08 7.20
N ASN A 44 14.79 13.84 6.14
CA ASN A 44 16.07 14.50 5.92
C ASN A 44 15.95 16.01 5.71
N ALA A 45 14.80 16.45 5.19
CA ALA A 45 14.50 17.86 4.98
C ALA A 45 13.83 18.54 6.20
N ASP A 46 13.71 17.86 7.34
CA ASP A 46 12.97 18.33 8.52
C ASP A 46 11.50 18.72 8.22
N LYS A 47 10.88 18.08 7.21
CA LYS A 47 9.51 18.34 6.75
C LYS A 47 8.55 17.16 6.99
N LEU A 48 8.94 16.21 7.84
CA LEU A 48 8.12 15.06 8.17
C LEU A 48 6.80 15.52 8.81
N GLY A 49 5.66 15.09 8.27
CA GLY A 49 4.33 15.52 8.71
C GLY A 49 3.85 16.86 8.13
N GLU A 50 4.73 17.67 7.53
CA GLU A 50 4.33 18.88 6.80
C GLU A 50 3.87 18.57 5.37
N ILE A 51 4.56 17.62 4.72
CA ILE A 51 4.22 17.11 3.39
C ILE A 51 3.43 15.82 3.58
N ARG A 52 2.19 15.78 3.07
CA ARG A 52 1.37 14.56 3.13
C ARG A 52 1.97 13.50 2.20
N ILE A 53 1.99 12.26 2.66
CA ILE A 53 2.39 11.12 1.84
C ILE A 53 1.20 10.19 1.70
N VAL A 54 0.93 9.76 0.47
CA VAL A 54 -0.06 8.72 0.14
C VAL A 54 0.67 7.61 -0.61
N GLY A 55 0.42 6.36 -0.24
CA GLY A 55 1.06 5.20 -0.84
C GLY A 55 0.14 4.27 -1.59
N PHE A 56 0.77 3.26 -2.17
CA PHE A 56 0.18 2.02 -2.63
C PHE A 56 0.92 0.86 -1.95
N ASP A 57 0.23 -0.28 -1.85
CA ASP A 57 0.69 -1.51 -1.21
C ASP A 57 0.93 -1.38 0.31
N GLU A 58 1.31 -2.50 0.92
CA GLU A 58 1.35 -2.75 2.36
C GLU A 58 2.77 -2.82 2.96
N ASP A 59 3.71 -2.03 2.43
CA ASP A 59 5.07 -1.95 3.00
C ASP A 59 5.01 -1.59 4.49
N SER A 60 5.68 -2.37 5.34
CA SER A 60 5.61 -2.22 6.81
C SER A 60 6.07 -0.86 7.32
N THR A 61 6.99 -0.18 6.62
CA THR A 61 7.40 1.20 6.93
C THR A 61 6.25 2.16 6.65
N THR A 62 5.53 1.95 5.55
CA THR A 62 4.34 2.72 5.20
C THR A 62 3.22 2.51 6.23
N LEU A 63 2.93 1.26 6.60
CA LEU A 63 1.90 0.94 7.61
C LEU A 63 2.24 1.56 8.97
N ARG A 64 3.50 1.48 9.40
CA ARG A 64 3.97 2.15 10.61
C ARG A 64 3.83 3.66 10.52
N ALA A 65 4.25 4.27 9.42
CA ALA A 65 4.11 5.71 9.21
C ALA A 65 2.64 6.17 9.23
N ILE A 66 1.70 5.35 8.75
CA ILE A 66 0.27 5.63 8.83
C ILE A 66 -0.21 5.58 10.29
N ALA A 67 0.23 4.58 11.06
CA ALA A 67 -0.09 4.49 12.50
C ALA A 67 0.47 5.70 13.28
N ASP A 68 1.72 6.06 13.01
CA ASP A 68 2.40 7.20 13.63
C ASP A 68 1.85 8.56 13.14
N GLY A 69 1.15 8.58 12.00
CA GLY A 69 0.53 9.77 11.41
C GLY A 69 1.45 10.61 10.53
N THR A 70 2.61 10.08 10.14
CA THR A 70 3.56 10.72 9.21
C THR A 70 3.30 10.34 7.74
N CYS A 71 2.43 9.35 7.50
CA CYS A 71 1.82 9.02 6.22
C CYS A 71 0.29 9.10 6.36
N TYR A 72 -0.42 9.61 5.35
CA TYR A 72 -1.88 9.75 5.40
C TYR A 72 -2.60 8.41 5.24
N GLY A 73 -2.14 7.59 4.31
CA GLY A 73 -2.76 6.31 3.98
C GLY A 73 -2.12 5.64 2.78
N THR A 74 -2.55 4.41 2.52
CA THR A 74 -2.15 3.61 1.36
C THR A 74 -3.36 2.87 0.77
N VAL A 75 -3.29 2.52 -0.52
CA VAL A 75 -4.27 1.64 -1.17
C VAL A 75 -3.63 0.27 -1.37
N VAL A 76 -4.26 -0.78 -0.85
CA VAL A 76 -3.75 -2.16 -0.90
C VAL A 76 -4.69 -3.06 -1.69
N GLN A 77 -4.14 -4.11 -2.29
CA GLN A 77 -4.89 -5.15 -2.99
C GLN A 77 -5.41 -6.21 -2.02
N ASN A 78 -6.17 -7.20 -2.52
CA ASN A 78 -6.60 -8.35 -1.72
C ASN A 78 -6.22 -9.69 -2.39
N PRO A 79 -4.93 -10.08 -2.37
CA PRO A 79 -4.46 -11.32 -3.02
C PRO A 79 -5.11 -12.59 -2.45
N PHE A 80 -5.47 -12.58 -1.15
CA PHE A 80 -6.18 -13.70 -0.53
C PHE A 80 -7.53 -13.94 -1.20
N GLU A 81 -8.32 -12.88 -1.38
CA GLU A 81 -9.63 -12.96 -2.02
C GLU A 81 -9.51 -13.40 -3.50
N TYR A 82 -8.46 -12.97 -4.20
CA TYR A 82 -8.21 -13.40 -5.58
C TYR A 82 -8.06 -14.93 -5.63
N GLY A 83 -7.24 -15.48 -4.73
CA GLY A 83 -7.04 -16.93 -4.61
C GLY A 83 -8.32 -17.67 -4.21
N TYR A 84 -9.03 -17.16 -3.20
CA TYR A 84 -10.27 -17.75 -2.72
C TYR A 84 -11.34 -17.82 -3.81
N GLN A 85 -11.63 -16.71 -4.49
CA GLN A 85 -12.64 -16.66 -5.55
C GLN A 85 -12.24 -17.54 -6.74
N SER A 86 -10.97 -17.53 -7.13
CA SER A 86 -10.46 -18.38 -8.21
C SER A 86 -10.73 -19.86 -7.93
N VAL A 87 -10.34 -20.36 -6.75
CA VAL A 87 -10.53 -21.78 -6.40
C VAL A 87 -12.02 -22.12 -6.24
N LYS A 88 -12.80 -21.22 -5.65
CA LYS A 88 -14.25 -21.39 -5.47
C LYS A 88 -14.94 -21.58 -6.82
N ILE A 89 -14.71 -20.68 -7.77
CA ILE A 89 -15.33 -20.73 -9.11
C ILE A 89 -14.91 -21.99 -9.85
N LEU A 90 -13.61 -22.30 -9.89
CA LEU A 90 -13.11 -23.52 -10.55
C LEU A 90 -13.71 -24.80 -9.95
N THR A 91 -13.96 -24.81 -8.64
CA THR A 91 -14.61 -25.95 -7.96
C THR A 91 -16.08 -26.08 -8.38
N GLN A 92 -16.82 -24.98 -8.46
CA GLN A 92 -18.22 -24.98 -8.90
C GLN A 92 -18.34 -25.46 -10.35
N VAL A 93 -17.46 -25.00 -11.23
CA VAL A 93 -17.37 -25.46 -12.63
C VAL A 93 -17.05 -26.96 -12.68
N ALA A 94 -16.05 -27.42 -11.95
CA ALA A 94 -15.66 -28.84 -11.92
C ALA A 94 -16.77 -29.77 -11.41
N ARG A 95 -17.69 -29.25 -10.60
CA ARG A 95 -18.87 -29.97 -10.09
C ARG A 95 -20.11 -29.85 -10.98
N GLY A 96 -20.04 -29.05 -12.05
CA GLY A 96 -21.18 -28.75 -12.91
C GLY A 96 -22.26 -27.90 -12.23
N GLU A 97 -21.89 -27.14 -11.17
CA GLU A 97 -22.81 -26.23 -10.47
C GLU A 97 -23.03 -24.93 -11.25
N ILE A 98 -22.03 -24.50 -12.03
CA ILE A 98 -22.07 -23.31 -12.90
C ILE A 98 -21.36 -23.58 -14.23
N ASP A 99 -21.73 -22.81 -15.26
CA ASP A 99 -20.97 -22.68 -16.51
C ASP A 99 -20.25 -21.32 -16.53
N LEU A 100 -18.99 -21.30 -16.96
CA LEU A 100 -18.21 -20.06 -17.11
C LEU A 100 -18.81 -19.13 -18.17
N ALA A 101 -19.51 -19.68 -19.16
CA ALA A 101 -20.15 -18.88 -20.20
C ALA A 101 -21.29 -17.99 -19.68
N ASP A 102 -21.82 -18.30 -18.49
CA ASP A 102 -22.89 -17.54 -17.84
C ASP A 102 -22.35 -16.46 -16.87
N MET A 103 -21.02 -16.35 -16.73
CA MET A 103 -20.37 -15.39 -15.84
C MET A 103 -19.92 -14.13 -16.61
N ASP A 104 -19.79 -13.02 -15.88
CA ASP A 104 -19.12 -11.83 -16.41
C ASP A 104 -17.62 -12.10 -16.65
N ASP A 105 -17.05 -11.47 -17.68
CA ASP A 105 -15.64 -11.57 -18.03
C ASP A 105 -14.69 -11.05 -16.93
N PHE A 106 -15.22 -10.24 -16.00
CA PHE A 106 -14.46 -9.60 -14.94
C PHE A 106 -15.19 -9.67 -13.61
N ILE A 107 -14.45 -10.07 -12.57
CA ILE A 107 -14.91 -10.04 -11.19
C ILE A 107 -14.16 -8.93 -10.47
N ASP A 108 -14.89 -7.90 -10.05
CA ASP A 108 -14.31 -6.79 -9.29
C ASP A 108 -14.02 -7.22 -7.85
N ILE A 109 -12.73 -7.26 -7.50
CA ILE A 109 -12.29 -7.42 -6.11
C ILE A 109 -11.76 -6.06 -5.64
N PRO A 110 -12.49 -5.37 -4.74
CA PRO A 110 -12.20 -3.99 -4.42
C PRO A 110 -10.88 -3.86 -3.66
N ALA A 111 -10.07 -2.89 -4.08
CA ALA A 111 -8.92 -2.44 -3.30
C ALA A 111 -9.35 -1.84 -1.95
N ARG A 112 -8.51 -1.97 -0.95
CA ARG A 112 -8.78 -1.47 0.41
C ARG A 112 -8.02 -0.17 0.64
N LYS A 113 -8.71 0.82 1.22
CA LYS A 113 -8.09 2.08 1.67
C LYS A 113 -7.65 1.92 3.12
N ILE A 114 -6.34 1.97 3.34
CA ILE A 114 -5.74 1.84 4.66
C ILE A 114 -5.31 3.22 5.13
N VAL A 115 -5.87 3.66 6.26
CA VAL A 115 -5.66 4.95 6.89
C VAL A 115 -5.49 4.76 8.40
N LYS A 116 -5.11 5.81 9.12
CA LYS A 116 -4.83 5.73 10.57
C LYS A 116 -5.93 5.04 11.39
N GLY A 117 -7.21 5.20 11.00
CA GLY A 117 -8.35 4.60 11.69
C GLY A 117 -8.47 3.08 11.58
N ASN A 118 -7.86 2.44 10.56
CA ASN A 118 -7.98 0.99 10.32
C ASN A 118 -6.65 0.28 10.08
N VAL A 119 -5.51 0.99 10.10
CA VAL A 119 -4.20 0.40 9.79
C VAL A 119 -3.80 -0.73 10.74
N MET A 120 -4.11 -0.63 12.04
CA MET A 120 -3.74 -1.67 13.01
C MET A 120 -4.56 -2.96 12.84
N GLU A 121 -5.85 -2.82 12.51
CA GLU A 121 -6.74 -3.94 12.19
C GLU A 121 -6.25 -4.66 10.94
N PHE A 122 -6.02 -3.89 9.85
CA PHE A 122 -5.48 -4.43 8.61
C PHE A 122 -4.13 -5.12 8.81
N TRP A 123 -3.21 -4.50 9.55
CA TRP A 123 -1.87 -5.06 9.74
C TRP A 123 -1.90 -6.34 10.58
N THR A 124 -2.83 -6.43 11.54
CA THR A 124 -3.04 -7.68 12.30
C THR A 124 -3.59 -8.79 11.42
N GLU A 125 -4.58 -8.48 10.57
CA GLU A 125 -5.12 -9.42 9.58
C GLU A 125 -4.04 -9.89 8.59
N LEU A 126 -3.24 -8.97 8.05
CA LEU A 126 -2.14 -9.26 7.15
C LEU A 126 -1.17 -10.26 7.76
N ASN A 127 -0.73 -10.02 9.00
CA ASN A 127 0.25 -10.88 9.67
C ASN A 127 -0.32 -12.27 9.99
N GLN A 128 -1.62 -12.39 10.26
CA GLN A 128 -2.28 -13.70 10.38
C GLN A 128 -2.27 -14.47 9.05
N LEU A 129 -2.50 -13.79 7.93
CA LEU A 129 -2.51 -14.40 6.60
C LEU A 129 -1.10 -14.79 6.11
N THR A 130 -0.07 -14.01 6.48
CA THR A 130 1.32 -14.25 6.06
C THR A 130 2.13 -15.11 7.04
N GLY A 131 1.59 -15.37 8.24
CA GLY A 131 2.29 -16.11 9.30
C GLY A 131 3.38 -15.28 10.01
N GLU A 132 3.27 -13.95 9.98
CA GLU A 132 4.18 -13.01 10.63
C GLU A 132 3.71 -12.64 12.05
N GLU A 133 4.62 -12.12 12.89
CA GLU A 133 4.27 -11.66 14.24
C GLU A 133 3.49 -10.34 14.19
N PRO A 134 2.52 -10.10 15.11
CA PRO A 134 1.73 -8.87 15.14
C PRO A 134 2.60 -7.61 15.27
N PRO A 135 2.16 -6.45 14.74
CA PRO A 135 2.92 -5.21 14.85
C PRO A 135 3.01 -4.77 16.32
N THR A 136 4.22 -4.44 16.77
CA THR A 136 4.44 -3.80 18.06
C THR A 136 4.00 -2.34 18.00
N ALA A 137 3.29 -1.89 19.03
CA ALA A 137 2.95 -0.48 19.20
C ALA A 137 4.24 0.35 19.39
N SER A 138 4.31 1.53 18.77
CA SER A 138 5.36 2.51 19.06
C SER A 138 5.32 2.86 20.56
N LYS A 139 6.49 2.83 21.20
CA LYS A 139 6.68 3.27 22.60
C LYS A 139 6.53 4.78 22.75
#